data_AF-B2B0B5-F1
#
_entry.id   AF-B2B0B5-F1
#
_cell.length_a   1.000
_cell.length_b   1.000
_cell.length_c   1.000
_cell.angle_alpha   90.00
_cell.angle_beta   90.00
_cell.angle_gamma   90.00
#
_symmetry.space_group_name_H-M   'P 1'
#
loop_
_entity.id
_entity.type
_entity.pdbx_description
1 polymer ?
#
loop_
_entity_poly.entity_id
_entity_poly.type
_entity_poly.pdbx_seq_one_letter_code
_entity_poly.pdbx_strand_id
1 'polypeptide(L)'
;MSHQYRKHFTPLESNPSLFTSLAHTLGLSPALEFHDVLSLHDADLLSLTPRPAHALIIVFPTSPNYEAELTTKDKDITQYTSSGDNEPIIWYKQTINNACGLYAILHAVSNGHARDFISKNPLSHPIPCLRHGS
;
A
#
# COMPACT_ATOMS: atom_id res chain seq x y z
N MET A 1 -8.10 -12.42 19.15
CA MET A 1 -6.94 -11.90 19.89
C MET A 1 -6.76 -10.45 19.48
N SER A 2 -6.81 -9.52 20.43
CA SER A 2 -6.59 -8.09 20.13
C SER A 2 -5.16 -7.91 19.60
N HIS A 3 -5.03 -7.42 18.37
CA HIS A 3 -3.74 -7.02 17.83
C HIS A 3 -3.25 -5.82 18.65
N GLN A 4 -2.30 -6.04 19.57
CA GLN A 4 -1.72 -4.98 20.37
C GLN A 4 -0.53 -4.38 19.62
N TYR A 5 -0.77 -3.26 18.94
CA TYR A 5 0.29 -2.51 18.27
C TYR A 5 1.16 -1.77 19.30
N ARG A 6 2.49 -1.93 19.19
CA ARG A 6 3.46 -1.22 20.04
C ARG A 6 3.80 0.19 19.53
N LYS A 7 3.55 0.46 18.24
CA LYS A 7 3.86 1.72 17.56
C LYS A 7 2.61 2.29 16.90
N HIS A 8 2.55 3.60 16.80
CA HIS A 8 1.41 4.35 16.29
C HIS A 8 1.89 5.47 15.36
N PHE A 9 1.16 5.70 14.29
CA PHE A 9 1.24 6.92 13.50
C PHE A 9 -0.04 7.74 13.61
N THR A 10 0.05 9.00 13.17
CA THR A 10 -1.14 9.76 12.81
C THR A 10 -1.70 9.16 11.53
N PRO A 11 -3.02 8.86 11.45
CA PRO A 11 -3.62 8.36 10.23
C PRO A 11 -3.33 9.28 9.04
N LEU A 12 -2.98 8.69 7.90
CA LEU A 12 -2.76 9.44 6.67
C LEU A 12 -4.10 9.86 6.08
N GLU A 13 -4.24 11.15 5.75
CA GLU A 13 -5.38 11.65 4.99
C GLU A 13 -5.37 11.04 3.59
N SER A 14 -6.53 10.59 3.10
CA SER A 14 -6.68 10.06 1.74
C SER A 14 -6.66 11.19 0.72
N ASN A 15 -5.47 11.74 0.49
CA ASN A 15 -5.24 12.90 -0.36
C ASN A 15 -4.15 12.56 -1.39
N PRO A 16 -4.41 12.72 -2.70
CA PRO A 16 -3.46 12.31 -3.75
C PRO A 16 -2.14 13.08 -3.70
N SER A 17 -2.16 14.37 -3.36
CA SER A 17 -0.94 15.19 -3.24
C SER A 17 -0.05 14.70 -2.10
N LEU A 18 -0.66 14.29 -0.98
CA LEU A 18 0.05 13.74 0.17
C LEU A 18 0.66 12.37 -0.16
N PHE A 19 -0.11 11.49 -0.82
CA PHE A 19 0.36 10.18 -1.23
C PHE A 19 1.52 10.28 -2.23
N THR A 20 1.39 11.18 -3.22
CA THR A 20 2.42 11.46 -4.22
C THR A 20 3.70 11.96 -3.57
N SER A 21 3.60 12.96 -2.69
CA SER A 21 4.76 13.53 -1.99
C SER A 21 5.48 12.47 -1.13
N LEU A 22 4.72 11.63 -0.44
CA LEU A 22 5.29 10.54 0.36
C LEU A 22 5.94 9.46 -0.53
N ALA A 23 5.29 9.07 -1.62
CA ALA A 23 5.84 8.07 -2.54
C ALA A 23 7.13 8.56 -3.21
N HIS A 24 7.20 9.83 -3.63
CA HIS A 24 8.42 10.43 -4.15
C HIS A 24 9.53 10.48 -3.10
N THR A 25 9.19 10.78 -1.83
CA THR A 25 10.14 10.71 -0.71
C THR A 25 10.69 9.30 -0.51
N LEU A 26 9.86 8.27 -0.75
CA LEU A 26 10.25 6.86 -0.72
C LEU A 26 11.03 6.41 -1.97
N GLY A 27 11.22 7.30 -2.95
CA GLY A 27 12.03 7.07 -4.13
C GLY A 27 11.24 6.74 -5.40
N LEU A 28 9.92 6.88 -5.42
CA LEU A 28 9.13 6.79 -6.65
C LEU A 28 9.52 7.92 -7.61
N SER A 29 9.73 7.57 -8.88
CA SER A 29 10.02 8.52 -9.95
C SER A 29 8.88 9.53 -10.11
N PRO A 30 9.18 10.82 -10.38
CA PRO A 30 8.18 11.83 -10.76
C PRO A 30 7.36 11.49 -12.02
N ALA A 31 7.71 10.42 -12.74
CA ALA A 31 6.90 9.91 -13.85
C ALA A 31 5.57 9.30 -13.40
N LEU A 32 5.40 8.99 -12.11
CA LEU A 32 4.16 8.47 -11.54
C LEU A 32 3.70 9.36 -10.38
N GLU A 33 2.38 9.50 -10.26
CA GLU A 33 1.71 10.20 -9.16
C GLU A 33 0.35 9.55 -8.86
N PHE A 34 -0.23 9.91 -7.72
CA PHE A 34 -1.57 9.48 -7.32
C PHE A 34 -2.60 10.50 -7.77
N HIS A 35 -3.75 10.02 -8.24
CA HIS A 35 -4.90 10.83 -8.62
C HIS A 35 -6.15 10.35 -7.90
N ASP A 36 -7.09 11.27 -7.66
CA ASP A 36 -8.42 10.89 -7.21
C ASP A 36 -9.16 10.11 -8.30
N VAL A 37 -9.96 9.14 -7.84
CA VAL A 37 -10.90 8.40 -8.68
C VAL A 37 -12.30 8.83 -8.28
N LEU A 38 -12.96 9.60 -9.13
CA LEU A 38 -14.27 10.19 -8.83
C LEU A 38 -15.41 9.17 -8.88
N SER A 39 -15.27 8.14 -9.72
CA SER A 39 -16.23 7.04 -9.81
C SER A 39 -15.59 5.79 -10.39
N LEU A 40 -16.04 4.62 -9.93
CA LEU A 40 -15.72 3.31 -10.50
C LEU A 40 -16.83 2.77 -11.42
N HIS A 41 -18.00 3.41 -11.44
CA HIS A 41 -19.19 2.92 -12.12
C HIS A 41 -19.65 3.86 -13.25
N ASP A 42 -19.34 5.15 -13.14
CA ASP A 42 -19.60 6.14 -14.17
C ASP A 42 -18.39 6.18 -15.10
N ALA A 43 -18.61 5.80 -16.36
CA ALA A 43 -17.54 5.70 -17.36
C ALA A 43 -16.93 7.07 -17.70
N ASP A 44 -17.73 8.13 -17.72
CA ASP A 44 -17.26 9.48 -18.06
C ASP A 44 -16.36 10.01 -16.94
N LEU A 45 -16.77 9.83 -15.68
CA LEU A 45 -15.95 10.21 -14.53
C LEU A 45 -14.69 9.35 -14.39
N LEU A 46 -14.77 8.05 -14.67
CA LEU A 46 -13.61 7.15 -14.65
C LEU A 46 -12.60 7.46 -15.77
N SER A 47 -13.07 8.00 -16.89
CA SER A 47 -12.21 8.39 -18.01
C SER A 47 -11.27 9.56 -17.68
N LEU A 48 -11.58 10.33 -16.63
CA LEU A 48 -10.74 11.43 -16.15
C LEU A 48 -9.46 10.96 -15.46
N THR A 49 -9.41 9.70 -15.01
CA THR A 49 -8.21 9.13 -14.35
C THR A 49 -7.14 8.80 -15.40
N PRO A 50 -5.92 9.35 -15.26
CA PRO A 50 -4.81 9.07 -16.19
C PRO A 50 -4.51 7.57 -16.32
N ARG A 51 -4.08 7.19 -17.53
CA ARG A 51 -3.77 5.80 -17.89
C ARG A 51 -2.34 5.69 -18.44
N PRO A 52 -1.65 4.55 -18.21
CA PRO A 52 -2.12 3.37 -17.49
C PRO A 52 -2.22 3.60 -15.96
N ALA A 53 -3.18 2.96 -15.31
CA ALA A 53 -3.28 2.94 -13.85
C ALA A 53 -2.54 1.70 -13.32
N HIS A 54 -1.59 1.90 -12.40
CA HIS A 54 -0.75 0.82 -11.88
C HIS A 54 -1.27 0.18 -10.59
N ALA A 55 -2.03 0.94 -9.79
CA ALA A 55 -2.61 0.48 -8.54
C ALA A 55 -3.87 1.30 -8.21
N LEU A 56 -4.74 0.75 -7.37
CA LEU A 56 -5.90 1.44 -6.80
C LEU A 56 -5.85 1.29 -5.28
N ILE A 57 -5.86 2.42 -4.56
CA ILE A 57 -5.97 2.45 -3.09
C ILE A 57 -7.41 2.81 -2.75
N ILE A 58 -8.05 2.02 -1.89
CA ILE A 58 -9.42 2.23 -1.45
C ILE A 58 -9.42 2.45 0.05
N VAL A 59 -10.02 3.56 0.48
CA VAL A 59 -10.31 3.84 1.88
C VAL A 59 -11.81 3.68 2.09
N PHE A 60 -12.19 2.83 3.04
CA PHE A 60 -13.59 2.62 3.40
C PHE A 60 -13.73 2.47 4.91
N PRO A 61 -14.86 2.88 5.49
CA PRO A 61 -15.10 2.70 6.91
C PRO A 61 -15.24 1.22 7.23
N THR A 62 -14.53 0.76 8.26
CA THR A 62 -14.74 -0.58 8.80
C THR A 62 -15.79 -0.54 9.90
N SER A 63 -16.67 -1.55 9.92
CA SER A 63 -17.64 -1.74 11.00
C SER A 63 -17.17 -2.85 11.95
N PRO A 64 -17.63 -2.88 13.22
CA PRO A 64 -17.30 -3.98 14.12
C PRO A 64 -17.63 -5.36 13.55
N ASN A 65 -18.72 -5.48 12.78
CA ASN A 65 -19.10 -6.70 12.10
C ASN A 65 -18.11 -7.07 10.98
N TYR A 66 -17.66 -6.10 10.20
CA TYR A 66 -16.63 -6.29 9.18
C TYR A 66 -15.32 -6.80 9.79
N GLU A 67 -14.87 -6.21 10.89
CA GLU A 67 -13.66 -6.65 11.59
C GLU A 67 -13.78 -8.07 12.18
N ALA A 68 -14.97 -8.42 12.70
CA ALA A 68 -15.25 -9.76 13.21
C ALA A 68 -15.25 -10.81 12.07
N GLU A 69 -15.80 -10.46 10.91
CA GLU A 69 -15.74 -11.30 9.72
C GLU A 69 -14.31 -11.49 9.23
N LEU A 70 -13.51 -10.42 9.17
CA LEU A 70 -12.09 -10.50 8.82
C LEU A 70 -11.35 -11.42 9.78
N THR A 71 -11.55 -11.26 11.09
CA THR A 71 -10.93 -12.13 12.11
C THR A 71 -11.31 -13.60 11.92
N THR A 72 -12.49 -13.88 11.37
CA THR A 72 -12.93 -15.25 11.08
C THR A 72 -12.30 -15.76 9.78
N LYS A 73 -12.31 -14.94 8.72
CA LYS A 73 -11.72 -15.26 7.41
C LYS A 73 -10.19 -15.44 7.50
N ASP A 74 -9.51 -14.62 8.29
CA ASP A 74 -8.05 -14.66 8.48
C ASP A 74 -7.57 -15.91 9.23
N LYS A 75 -8.42 -16.59 10.01
CA LYS A 75 -8.02 -17.82 10.72
C LYS A 75 -7.68 -18.96 9.77
N ASP A 76 -8.32 -18.99 8.62
CA ASP A 76 -8.18 -20.06 7.63
C ASP A 76 -7.20 -19.66 6.51
N ILE A 77 -6.74 -18.41 6.48
CA ILE A 77 -5.74 -17.92 5.53
C ILE A 77 -4.36 -18.25 6.06
N THR A 78 -3.62 -19.10 5.34
CA THR A 78 -2.21 -19.35 5.65
C THR A 78 -1.43 -18.07 5.39
N GLN A 79 -0.64 -17.62 6.38
CA GLN A 79 0.17 -16.42 6.21
C GLN A 79 1.10 -16.60 5.00
N TYR A 80 1.09 -15.61 4.10
CA TYR A 80 2.02 -15.58 2.99
C TYR A 80 3.45 -15.39 3.51
N THR A 81 4.31 -16.37 3.24
CA THR A 81 5.70 -16.42 3.72
C THR A 81 6.73 -16.39 2.59
N SER A 82 6.30 -16.34 1.33
CA SER A 82 7.21 -16.29 0.19
C SER A 82 8.04 -15.01 0.20
N SER A 83 9.28 -15.12 -0.24
CA SER A 83 10.24 -14.02 -0.33
C SER A 83 11.36 -14.36 -1.32
N GLY A 84 12.10 -13.32 -1.75
CA GLY A 84 13.25 -13.48 -2.64
C GLY A 84 13.02 -12.90 -4.04
N ASP A 85 14.06 -12.92 -4.87
CA ASP A 85 14.08 -12.25 -6.17
C ASP A 85 13.12 -12.85 -7.21
N ASN A 86 12.66 -14.08 -6.98
CA ASN A 86 11.75 -14.81 -7.85
C ASN A 86 10.28 -14.66 -7.45
N GLU A 87 9.98 -13.97 -6.35
CA GLU A 87 8.61 -13.80 -5.89
C GLU A 87 7.97 -12.57 -6.58
N PRO A 88 6.87 -12.74 -7.32
CA PRO A 88 6.26 -11.65 -8.09
C PRO A 88 5.56 -10.61 -7.22
N ILE A 89 5.21 -10.96 -5.97
CA ILE A 89 4.41 -10.12 -5.08
C ILE A 89 5.21 -9.79 -3.81
N ILE A 90 5.24 -8.51 -3.46
CA ILE A 90 5.78 -8.03 -2.19
C ILE A 90 4.61 -7.71 -1.26
N TRP A 91 4.55 -8.42 -0.14
CA TRP A 91 3.52 -8.27 0.89
C TRP A 91 4.09 -7.73 2.20
N TYR A 92 3.58 -6.59 2.67
CA TYR A 92 3.94 -5.96 3.94
C TYR A 92 2.85 -6.17 4.98
N LYS A 93 3.11 -6.99 6.00
CA LYS A 93 2.19 -7.11 7.15
C LYS A 93 2.17 -5.80 7.93
N GLN A 94 0.97 -5.22 8.12
CA GLN A 94 0.82 -4.06 8.98
C GLN A 94 1.14 -4.41 10.44
N THR A 95 2.14 -3.73 10.99
CA THR A 95 2.60 -3.94 12.38
C THR A 95 2.62 -2.66 13.20
N ILE A 96 2.20 -1.53 12.60
CA ILE A 96 2.12 -0.21 13.21
C ILE A 96 0.66 0.24 13.13
N ASN A 97 0.08 0.68 14.26
CA ASN A 97 -1.29 1.16 14.27
C ASN A 97 -1.41 2.45 13.46
N ASN A 98 -2.57 2.66 12.83
CA ASN A 98 -2.88 3.83 11.97
C ASN A 98 -1.95 4.02 10.75
N ALA A 99 -1.10 3.04 10.42
CA ALA A 99 -0.17 3.15 9.31
C ALA A 99 -0.72 2.60 7.98
N CYS A 100 -2.00 2.21 7.91
CA CYS A 100 -2.58 1.55 6.74
C CYS A 100 -2.35 2.31 5.43
N GLY A 101 -2.42 3.64 5.43
CA GLY A 101 -2.11 4.46 4.25
C GLY A 101 -0.66 4.31 3.78
N LEU A 102 0.31 4.27 4.71
CA LEU A 102 1.71 4.00 4.37
C LEU A 102 1.88 2.59 3.79
N TYR A 103 1.28 1.58 4.43
CA TYR A 103 1.33 0.20 3.93
C TYR A 103 0.70 0.09 2.52
N ALA A 104 -0.43 0.76 2.28
CA ALA A 104 -1.07 0.80 0.96
C ALA A 104 -0.15 1.42 -0.10
N ILE A 105 0.55 2.52 0.21
CA ILE A 105 1.54 3.13 -0.70
C ILE A 105 2.69 2.15 -0.96
N LEU A 106 3.25 1.52 0.07
CA LEU A 106 4.32 0.53 -0.09
C LEU A 106 3.90 -0.63 -1.00
N HIS A 107 2.69 -1.17 -0.81
CA HIS A 107 2.15 -2.21 -1.67
C HIS A 107 1.97 -1.71 -3.12
N ALA A 108 1.43 -0.52 -3.32
CA ALA A 108 1.18 0.05 -4.65
C ALA A 108 2.48 0.23 -5.44
N VAL A 109 3.54 0.76 -4.81
CA VAL A 109 4.78 1.10 -5.52
C VAL A 109 5.77 -0.06 -5.65
N SER A 110 5.65 -1.09 -4.83
CA SER A 110 6.58 -2.23 -4.82
C SER A 110 6.16 -3.38 -5.73
N ASN A 111 4.97 -3.31 -6.33
CA ASN A 111 4.37 -4.38 -7.11
C ASN A 111 4.05 -3.96 -8.55
N GLY A 112 3.95 -4.94 -9.45
CA GLY A 112 3.64 -4.72 -10.86
C GLY A 112 4.62 -3.76 -11.54
N HIS A 113 4.14 -3.05 -12.56
CA HIS A 113 4.94 -2.11 -13.34
C HIS A 113 5.38 -0.86 -12.55
N ALA A 114 4.70 -0.50 -11.45
CA ALA A 114 5.09 0.65 -10.65
C ALA A 114 6.49 0.48 -10.03
N ARG A 115 6.88 -0.77 -9.73
CA ARG A 115 8.21 -1.11 -9.19
C ARG A 115 9.35 -0.65 -10.10
N ASP A 116 9.14 -0.66 -11.42
CA ASP A 116 10.15 -0.27 -12.40
C ASP A 116 10.50 1.23 -12.33
N PHE A 117 9.64 2.02 -11.65
CA PHE A 117 9.79 3.46 -11.46
C PHE A 117 10.39 3.83 -10.10
N ILE A 118 10.77 2.86 -9.26
CA ILE A 118 11.50 3.14 -8.02
C ILE A 118 12.97 3.42 -8.34
N SER A 119 13.45 4.58 -7.92
CA SER A 119 14.85 4.95 -8.08
C SER A 119 15.77 3.93 -7.41
N LYS A 120 16.88 3.58 -8.08
CA LYS A 120 17.89 2.66 -7.54
C LYS A 120 18.69 3.25 -6.37
N ASN A 121 18.45 4.52 -6.05
CA ASN A 121 19.11 5.23 -4.96
C ASN A 121 18.08 6.08 -4.20
N PRO A 122 17.12 5.44 -3.49
CA PRO A 122 16.22 6.18 -2.61
C PRO A 122 17.06 6.83 -1.51
N LEU A 123 16.81 8.11 -1.21
CA LEU A 123 17.53 8.92 -0.23
C LEU A 123 17.97 8.11 1.02
N SER A 124 19.29 7.96 1.17
CA SER A 124 20.11 7.56 2.34
C SER A 124 19.73 6.34 3.21
N HIS A 125 18.56 5.73 3.07
CA HIS A 125 18.22 4.46 3.72
C HIS A 125 17.42 3.57 2.77
N PRO A 126 17.91 2.36 2.43
CA PRO A 126 17.12 1.42 1.66
C PRO A 126 15.81 1.17 2.40
N ILE A 127 14.67 1.19 1.69
CA ILE A 127 13.45 0.57 2.20
C ILE A 127 13.87 -0.83 2.58
N PRO A 128 13.86 -1.21 3.87
CA PRO A 128 14.24 -2.55 4.24
C PRO A 128 13.20 -3.45 3.58
N CYS A 129 13.59 -4.08 2.48
CA CYS A 129 13.07 -5.40 2.21
C CYS A 129 13.27 -6.14 3.53
N LEU A 130 12.20 -6.69 4.10
CA LEU A 130 12.28 -7.64 5.22
C LEU A 130 13.02 -8.89 4.70
N ARG A 131 14.30 -8.74 4.35
CA ARG A 131 15.25 -9.80 4.14
C ARG A 131 15.85 -10.04 5.51
N HIS A 132 15.69 -11.27 5.99
CA HIS A 132 16.19 -11.85 7.24
C HIS A 132 15.20 -11.81 8.41
N GLY A 133 14.38 -12.86 8.48
CA GLY A 133 14.25 -13.64 9.71
C GLY A 133 14.86 -15.01 9.44
N SER A 134 16.08 -15.23 9.94
CA SER A 134 16.54 -16.57 10.32
C SER A 134 15.75 -17.08 11.51
#